data_AF-A0A1L7UYZ5-F1
#
_entry.id   AF-A0A1L7UYZ5-F1
#
_cell.length_a   1.000
_cell.length_b   1.000
_cell.length_c   1.000
_cell.angle_alpha   90.00
_cell.angle_beta   90.00
_cell.angle_gamma   90.00
#
_symmetry.space_group_name_H-M   'P 1'
#
loop_
_entity.id
_entity.type
_entity.pdbx_description
1 polymer ?
#
loop_
_entity_poly.entity_id
_entity_poly.type
_entity_poly.pdbx_seq_one_letter_code
_entity_poly.pdbx_strand_id
1 'polypeptide(L)' 'MTKPTEVNIAYWLCMNDICTKHNDIDKKRCKGCQAELAQGATALNADIDVIGQCGGIDSNGKPVWNLHEAKRVDI' A
#
# COMPACT_ATOMS: atom_id res chain seq x y z
N MET A 1 -10.00 18.04 1.71
CA MET A 1 -9.07 17.32 0.80
C MET A 1 -9.92 16.45 -0.12
N THR A 2 -9.49 16.17 -1.35
CA THR A 2 -10.23 15.25 -2.23
C THR A 2 -10.02 13.81 -1.76
N LYS A 3 -11.07 12.98 -1.82
CA LYS A 3 -10.96 11.55 -1.52
C LYS A 3 -9.99 10.89 -2.51
N PRO A 4 -8.97 10.15 -2.07
CA PRO A 4 -8.03 9.52 -2.98
C PRO A 4 -8.72 8.41 -3.77
N THR A 5 -8.28 8.28 -5.01
CA THR A 5 -8.69 7.23 -5.95
C THR A 5 -7.54 6.25 -6.13
N GLU A 6 -7.81 5.07 -6.70
CA GLU A 6 -6.78 4.03 -6.91
C GLU A 6 -5.57 4.55 -7.71
N VAL A 7 -5.79 5.49 -8.64
CA VAL A 7 -4.72 6.16 -9.40
C VAL A 7 -3.79 7.01 -8.54
N ASN A 8 -4.17 7.35 -7.30
CA ASN A 8 -3.32 8.12 -6.38
C ASN A 8 -2.43 7.23 -5.51
N ILE A 9 -2.58 5.90 -5.54
CA ILE A 9 -1.70 5.01 -4.80
C ILE A 9 -0.39 4.85 -5.58
N ALA A 10 0.72 5.20 -4.95
CA ALA A 10 2.05 5.04 -5.52
C ALA A 10 2.75 3.81 -4.91
N TYR A 11 2.56 3.59 -3.61
CA TYR A 11 3.31 2.59 -2.87
C TYR A 11 2.46 1.78 -1.89
N TRP A 12 2.99 0.62 -1.50
CA TRP A 12 2.57 -0.08 -0.29
C TRP A 12 3.75 -0.36 0.64
N LEU A 13 3.49 -0.27 1.95
CA LEU A 13 4.49 -0.55 2.99
C LEU A 13 4.52 -2.05 3.31
N CYS A 14 5.72 -2.63 3.33
CA CYS A 14 5.89 -4.02 3.79
C CYS A 14 5.47 -4.17 5.25
N MET A 15 4.67 -5.20 5.54
CA MET A 15 4.21 -5.53 6.90
C MET A 15 5.11 -6.53 7.62
N ASN A 16 6.23 -6.94 7.02
CA ASN A 16 7.15 -7.83 7.70
C ASN A 16 7.88 -7.03 8.79
N ASP A 17 7.85 -7.51 10.04
CA ASP A 17 8.37 -6.80 11.22
C ASP A 17 9.83 -6.35 11.10
N ILE A 18 10.63 -7.03 10.27
CA ILE A 18 12.04 -6.69 10.02
C ILE A 18 12.25 -5.90 8.71
N CYS A 19 11.18 -5.49 8.02
CA CYS A 19 11.26 -4.81 6.72
C CYS A 19 10.36 -3.58 6.65
N THR A 20 10.96 -2.42 6.40
CA THR A 20 10.27 -1.13 6.28
C THR A 20 10.26 -0.58 4.85
N LYS A 21 10.38 -1.46 3.83
CA LYS A 21 10.47 -1.02 2.44
C LYS A 21 9.10 -0.63 1.87
N HIS A 22 9.07 0.54 1.23
CA HIS A 22 8.03 0.93 0.28
C HIS A 22 8.23 0.18 -1.04
N ASN A 23 7.15 -0.41 -1.54
CA ASN A 23 7.10 -1.17 -2.78
C ASN A 23 6.16 -0.48 -3.74
N ASP A 24 6.47 -0.54 -5.04
CA ASP A 24 5.59 0.02 -6.06
C ASP A 24 4.25 -0.72 -6.05
N ILE A 25 3.17 0.01 -6.32
CA ILE A 25 1.80 -0.51 -6.19
C ILE A 25 1.51 -1.73 -7.09
N ASP A 26 2.24 -1.87 -8.19
CA ASP A 26 2.12 -2.99 -9.13
C ASP A 26 2.83 -4.28 -8.68
N LYS A 27 3.62 -4.22 -7.60
CA LYS A 27 4.38 -5.37 -7.09
C LYS A 27 3.60 -6.13 -6.04
N LYS A 28 3.48 -7.45 -6.23
CA LYS A 28 2.89 -8.37 -5.23
C LYS A 28 3.91 -8.87 -4.19
N ARG A 29 5.20 -8.57 -4.36
CA ARG A 29 6.28 -8.99 -3.47
C ARG A 29 7.14 -7.81 -3.07
N CYS A 30 7.59 -7.82 -1.82
CA CYS A 30 8.47 -6.80 -1.28
C CYS A 30 9.85 -6.86 -1.94
N LYS A 31 10.36 -5.71 -2.41
CA LYS A 31 11.69 -5.61 -3.03
C LYS A 31 12.86 -5.85 -2.06
N GLY A 32 12.60 -5.73 -0.75
CA GLY A 32 13.61 -5.93 0.29
C GLY A 32 13.69 -7.38 0.78
N CYS A 33 12.56 -7.94 1.20
CA CYS A 33 12.50 -9.25 1.87
C CYS A 33 11.71 -10.33 1.14
N GLN A 34 11.18 -10.03 -0.06
CA GLN A 34 10.37 -10.95 -0.88
C GLN A 34 9.04 -11.42 -0.25
N ALA A 35 8.68 -10.89 0.92
CA ALA A 35 7.37 -11.10 1.54
C ALA A 35 6.25 -10.67 0.59
N GLU A 36 5.17 -11.44 0.58
CA GLU A 36 4.00 -11.15 -0.26
C GLU A 36 3.21 -9.97 0.29
N LEU A 37 2.54 -9.25 -0.61
CA LEU A 37 1.58 -8.22 -0.25
C LEU A 37 0.46 -8.85 0.59
N ALA A 38 0.36 -8.43 1.83
CA ALA A 38 -0.63 -8.93 2.78
C ALA A 38 -1.85 -8.00 2.88
N GLN A 39 -2.99 -8.58 3.27
CA GLN A 39 -4.13 -7.80 3.74
C GLN A 39 -3.71 -6.93 4.93
N GLY A 40 -4.16 -5.68 4.94
CA GLY A 40 -3.79 -4.68 5.93
C GLY A 40 -2.57 -3.84 5.55
N ALA A 41 -1.85 -4.17 4.47
CA ALA A 41 -0.69 -3.40 4.04
C ALA A 41 -1.09 -1.96 3.73
N THR A 42 -0.33 -1.00 4.27
CA THR A 42 -0.61 0.42 4.13
C THR A 42 -0.42 0.89 2.70
N ALA A 43 -1.43 1.55 2.14
CA ALA A 43 -1.37 2.24 0.85
C ALA A 43 -0.92 3.69 1.05
N LEU A 44 0.04 4.13 0.24
CA LEU A 44 0.65 5.45 0.31
C LEU A 44 0.53 6.17 -1.04
N ASN A 45 0.29 7.47 -1.01
CA ASN A 45 0.41 8.31 -2.21
C ASN A 45 1.90 8.60 -2.54
N ALA A 46 2.14 9.37 -3.60
CA ALA A 46 3.48 9.76 -4.01
C ALA A 46 4.21 10.64 -2.96
N ASP A 47 3.46 11.33 -2.11
CA ASP A 47 3.96 12.17 -1.01
C ASP A 47 4.19 11.38 0.29
N ILE A 48 3.98 10.06 0.28
CA ILE A 48 4.11 9.16 1.44
C ILE A 48 3.05 9.41 2.53
N ASP A 49 1.91 10.01 2.18
CA ASP A 49 0.74 10.05 3.05
C ASP A 49 0.01 8.71 3.03
N VAL A 50 -0.47 8.25 4.19
CA VAL A 50 -1.37 7.09 4.28
C VAL A 50 -2.71 7.46 3.70
N ILE A 51 -3.13 6.72 2.69
CA ILE A 51 -4.40 6.92 1.99
C ILE A 51 -5.32 5.70 2.03
N GLY A 52 -4.90 4.62 2.70
CA GLY A 52 -5.71 3.41 2.78
C GLY A 52 -4.91 2.18 3.15
N GLN A 53 -5.56 1.03 2.95
CA GLN A 53 -4.98 -0.29 3.22
C GLN A 53 -5.42 -1.32 2.16
N CYS A 54 -4.61 -2.36 2.00
CA CYS A 54 -4.96 -3.53 1.19
C CYS A 54 -6.10 -4.29 1.87
N GLY A 55 -7.24 -4.40 1.21
CA GLY A 55 -8.38 -5.20 1.64
C GLY A 55 -8.21 -6.70 1.38
N GLY A 56 -7.24 -7.09 0.56
CA GLY A 56 -6.96 -8.46 0.16
C GLY A 56 -6.61 -8.57 -1.32
N ILE A 57 -6.57 -9.80 -1.82
CA ILE A 57 -6.33 -10.13 -3.22
C ILE A 57 -7.64 -10.66 -3.83
N ASP A 58 -8.06 -10.13 -4.98
CA ASP A 58 -9.23 -10.57 -5.71
C ASP A 58 -9.02 -11.93 -6.41
N SER A 59 -10.07 -12.45 -7.03
CA SER A 59 -10.02 -13.72 -7.79
C SER A 59 -9.10 -13.68 -9.02
N ASN A 60 -8.73 -12.49 -9.51
CA ASN A 60 -7.76 -12.30 -10.60
C ASN A 60 -6.32 -12.15 -10.09
N GLY A 61 -6.11 -12.29 -8.78
CA GLY A 61 -4.81 -12.09 -8.14
C GLY A 61 -4.42 -10.62 -8.03
N LYS A 62 -5.32 -9.66 -8.22
CA LYS A 62 -5.05 -8.23 -8.09
C LYS A 62 -5.36 -7.74 -6.67
N PRO A 63 -4.54 -6.86 -6.08
CA PRO A 63 -4.84 -6.28 -4.79
C PRO A 63 -6.06 -5.36 -4.88
N VAL A 64 -6.93 -5.45 -3.88
CA VAL A 64 -8.08 -4.56 -3.70
C VAL A 64 -7.74 -3.55 -2.62
N TRP A 65 -7.86 -2.25 -2.92
CA TRP A 65 -7.46 -1.17 -2.02
C TRP A 65 -8.66 -0.44 -1.43
N ASN A 66 -8.69 -0.34 -0.10
CA ASN A 66 -9.70 0.42 0.63
C ASN A 66 -9.14 1.80 0.98
N LEU A 67 -9.60 2.83 0.26
CA LEU A 67 -9.03 4.19 0.34
C LEU A 67 -9.87 5.17 1.18
N HIS A 68 -9.18 6.07 1.86
CA HIS A 68 -9.73 7.14 2.69
C HIS A 68 -8.91 8.42 2.51
N GLU A 69 -9.40 9.57 3.01
CA GLU A 69 -8.65 10.82 2.93
C GLU A 69 -7.22 10.70 3.49
N ALA A 70 -6.28 11.36 2.81
CA ALA A 70 -4.85 11.24 3.13
C ALA A 70 -4.55 11.73 4.55
N LYS A 71 -3.72 10.97 5.25
CA LYS A 71 -3.15 11.34 6.54
C LYS A 71 -1.64 11.29 6.43
N ARG A 72 -1.00 12.42 6.71
CA ARG A 72 0.46 12.50 6.70
C ARG A 72 1.03 11.56 7.74
N VAL A 73 2.05 10.80 7.35
CA VAL A 73 2.85 10.02 8.28
C VAL A 73 4.05 10.86 8.63
N ASP A 74 4.17 11.20 9.91
CA ASP A 74 5.43 11.70 10.44
C ASP A 74 6.33 10.45 10.64
N ILE A 75 7.22 10.19 9.69
CA ILE A 75 8.21 9.10 9.73
C ILE A 75 9.50 9.60 10.37
#